data_AF-A0A377N9F4-F1
#
_entry.id   AF-A0A377N9F4-F1
#
_cell.length_a   1.000
_cell.length_b   1.000
_cell.length_c   1.000
_cell.angle_alpha   90.00
_cell.angle_beta   90.00
_cell.angle_gamma   90.00
#
_symmetry.space_group_name_H-M   'P 1'
#
loop_
_entity.id
_entity.type
_entity.pdbx_description
1 polymer ?
#
loop_
_entity_poly.entity_id
_entity_poly.type
_entity_poly.pdbx_seq_one_letter_code
_entity_poly.pdbx_strand_id
1 'polypeptide(L)' 'MKAPIRSGSLKHRLARSLFLYGLCNGWIRENTPIIEASSGSTAISEAYFARLLGLPFIASYAILHRAA' A
#
# COMPACT_ATOMS: atom_id res chain seq x y z
N MET A 1 18.67 -0.34 7.76
CA MET A 1 17.27 -0.22 8.24
C MET A 1 16.64 1.03 7.62
N LYS A 2 15.50 0.91 6.92
CA LYS A 2 14.73 2.07 6.41
C LYS A 2 14.05 2.74 7.61
N ALA A 3 14.07 4.07 7.69
CA ALA A 3 13.48 4.82 8.81
C ALA A 3 12.00 4.46 9.02
N PRO A 4 11.49 4.42 10.27
CA PRO A 4 10.09 4.16 10.54
C PRO A 4 9.22 5.23 9.85
N ILE A 5 8.15 4.78 9.19
CA ILE A 5 7.19 5.70 8.57
C ILE A 5 6.43 6.42 9.67
N ARG A 6 6.51 7.75 9.66
CA ARG A 6 5.68 8.56 10.53
C ARG A 6 4.25 8.55 10.01
N SER A 7 3.31 8.15 10.87
CA SER A 7 1.90 8.47 10.70
C SER A 7 1.76 9.96 10.48
N GLY A 8 1.14 10.35 9.37
CA GLY A 8 1.05 11.75 8.94
C GLY A 8 2.07 12.18 7.89
N SER A 9 3.02 11.34 7.46
CA SER A 9 3.83 11.62 6.25
C SER A 9 2.95 11.71 4.99
N LEU A 10 3.43 12.38 3.94
CA LEU A 10 2.67 12.54 2.69
C LEU A 10 2.17 11.20 2.13
N LYS A 11 3.03 10.17 2.14
CA LYS A 11 2.72 8.83 1.62
C LYS A 11 1.70 8.11 2.50
N HIS A 12 1.78 8.30 3.82
CA HIS A 12 0.80 7.73 4.73
C HIS A 12 -0.58 8.39 4.58
N ARG A 13 -0.63 9.71 4.36
CA ARG A 13 -1.88 10.41 4.05
C ARG A 13 -2.45 9.98 2.70
N LEU A 14 -1.60 9.83 1.68
CA LEU A 14 -2.01 9.33 0.37
C LEU A 14 -2.61 7.92 0.47
N ALA A 15 -1.93 7.00 1.15
CA ALA A 15 -2.45 5.65 1.39
C ALA A 15 -3.85 5.69 2.04
N ARG A 16 -4.04 6.51 3.08
CA ARG A 16 -5.36 6.67 3.71
C ARG A 16 -6.44 7.11 2.70
N SER A 17 -6.13 8.10 1.86
CA SER A 17 -7.08 8.61 0.87
C SER A 17 -7.42 7.57 -0.19
N LEU A 18 -6.45 6.76 -0.65
CA LEU A 18 -6.69 5.70 -1.62
C LEU A 18 -7.61 4.61 -1.06
N PHE A 19 -7.37 4.19 0.19
CA PHE A 19 -8.25 3.22 0.86
C PHE A 19 -9.66 3.76 1.05
N LEU A 20 -9.81 5.01 1.51
CA LEU A 20 -11.12 5.64 1.65
C LEU A 20 -11.84 5.75 0.31
N TYR A 21 -11.13 6.17 -0.73
CA TYR A 21 -11.70 6.27 -2.07
C TYR A 21 -12.16 4.90 -2.58
N GLY A 22 -11.35 3.85 -2.43
CA GLY A 22 -11.73 2.49 -2.82
C GLY A 22 -12.92 1.94 -2.02
N LEU A 23 -12.99 2.22 -0.72
CA LEU A 23 -14.12 1.83 0.14
C LEU A 23 -15.42 2.56 -0.25
N CYS A 24 -15.37 3.88 -0.40
CA CYS A 24 -16.54 4.69 -0.74
C CYS A 24 -17.12 4.35 -2.11
N ASN A 25 -16.29 3.95 -3.06
CA ASN A 25 -16.73 3.51 -4.39
C ASN A 25 -17.08 2.02 -4.45
N GLY A 26 -16.94 1.27 -3.36
CA GLY A 26 -17.22 -0.17 -3.31
C GLY A 26 -16.20 -1.05 -4.06
N TRP A 27 -15.03 -0.49 -4.42
CA TRP A 27 -13.95 -1.23 -5.08
C TRP A 27 -13.14 -2.08 -4.10
N ILE A 28 -13.04 -1.63 -2.84
CA ILE A 28 -12.47 -2.39 -1.73
C ILE A 28 -13.62 -2.97 -0.91
N ARG A 29 -13.64 -4.29 -0.79
CA ARG A 29 -14.61 -5.07 -0.01
C ARG A 29 -13.86 -6.13 0.79
N GLU A 30 -14.58 -6.92 1.56
CA GLU A 30 -14.00 -8.07 2.25
C GLU A 30 -13.22 -8.96 1.27
N ASN A 31 -12.04 -9.41 1.69
CA ASN A 31 -11.13 -10.24 0.92
C ASN A 31 -10.55 -9.62 -0.36
N THR A 32 -10.81 -8.34 -0.66
CA THR A 32 -10.18 -7.65 -1.79
C THR A 32 -8.66 -7.60 -1.60
N PRO A 33 -7.86 -8.21 -2.48
CA PRO A 33 -6.40 -8.08 -2.41
C PRO A 33 -5.97 -6.67 -2.78
N ILE A 34 -5.12 -6.07 -1.96
CA ILE A 34 -4.45 -4.80 -2.25
C ILE A 34 -3.09 -5.10 -2.86
N ILE A 35 -2.86 -4.67 -4.09
CA ILE A 35 -1.62 -4.90 -4.84
C ILE A 35 -0.94 -3.56 -5.10
N GLU A 36 0.30 -3.41 -4.62
CA GLU A 36 1.12 -2.21 -4.82
C GLU A 36 2.36 -2.54 -5.64
N ALA A 37 2.63 -1.74 -6.67
CA ALA A 37 3.76 -1.92 -7.59
C ALA A 37 5.02 -1.18 -7.10
N SER A 38 5.28 -1.25 -5.80
CA SER A 38 6.43 -0.63 -5.14
C SER A 38 6.83 -1.43 -3.90
N SER A 39 8.10 -1.40 -3.54
CA SER A 39 8.61 -1.86 -2.23
C SER A 39 9.00 -0.69 -1.31
N GLY A 40 8.52 0.51 -1.66
CA GLY A 40 8.86 1.77 -1.03
C GLY A 40 8.13 2.06 0.28
N SER A 41 8.30 3.26 0.79
CA SER A 41 7.54 3.76 1.94
C SER A 41 6.03 3.93 1.65
N THR A 42 5.64 3.92 0.37
CA THR A 42 4.23 3.87 -0.07
C THR A 42 3.65 2.51 0.30
N ALA A 43 4.27 1.41 -0.15
CA ALA A 43 3.85 0.05 0.17
C ALA A 43 3.75 -0.22 1.68
N ILE A 44 4.70 0.25 2.48
CA ILE A 44 4.60 0.10 3.93
C ILE A 44 3.42 0.90 4.52
N SER A 45 3.09 2.06 3.95
CA SER A 45 1.94 2.85 4.40
C SER A 45 0.61 2.18 4.02
N GLU A 46 0.52 1.56 2.85
CA GLU A 46 -0.68 0.85 2.41
C GLU A 46 -0.85 -0.48 3.14
N ALA A 47 0.23 -1.21 3.39
CA ALA A 47 0.23 -2.41 4.22
C ALA A 47 -0.34 -2.15 5.63
N TYR A 48 -0.10 -0.97 6.19
CA TYR A 48 -0.68 -0.56 7.47
C TYR A 48 -2.22 -0.53 7.39
N PHE A 49 -2.79 0.12 6.39
CA PHE A 49 -4.26 0.20 6.24
C PHE A 49 -4.88 -1.14 5.83
N ALA A 50 -4.22 -1.91 4.96
CA ALA A 50 -4.66 -3.28 4.63
C ALA A 50 -4.74 -4.15 5.88
N ARG A 51 -3.72 -4.08 6.76
CA ARG A 51 -3.71 -4.81 8.03
C ARG A 51 -4.84 -4.36 8.97
N LEU A 52 -5.10 -3.05 9.06
CA LEU A 52 -6.20 -2.54 9.89
C LEU A 52 -7.58 -3.03 9.42
N LEU A 53 -7.74 -3.23 8.11
CA LEU A 53 -9.00 -3.68 7.50
C LEU A 53 -9.08 -5.20 7.31
N GLY A 54 -8.06 -5.96 7.72
CA GLY A 54 -8.01 -7.41 7.52
C GLY A 54 -7.90 -7.85 6.06
N LEU A 55 -7.34 -7.02 5.19
CA LEU A 55 -7.23 -7.28 3.76
C LEU A 55 -5.89 -7.94 3.39
N PRO A 56 -5.87 -8.86 2.40
CA PRO A 56 -4.63 -9.35 1.82
C PRO A 56 -3.84 -8.20 1.19
N PHE A 57 -2.53 -8.15 1.43
CA PHE A 57 -1.65 -7.13 0.85
C PHE A 57 -0.45 -7.77 0.14
N ILE A 58 -0.21 -7.37 -1.11
CA ILE A 58 0.88 -7.85 -1.95
C ILE A 58 1.65 -6.63 -2.45
N ALA A 59 2.93 -6.54 -2.11
CA ALA A 59 3.84 -5.57 -2.70
C ALA A 59 4.77 -6.27 -3.69
N SER A 60 4.87 -5.75 -4.91
CA SER A 60 5.82 -6.24 -5.90
C SER A 60 6.99 -5.27 -6.07
N TYR A 61 8.17 -5.84 -6.33
CA TYR A 61 9.33 -5.08 -6.79
C TYR A 61 9.56 -5.46 -8.25
N ALA A 62 9.68 -4.47 -9.13
CA ALA A 62 10.14 -4.71 -10.48
C ALA A 62 11.64 -5.04 -10.42
N ILE A 63 12.03 -6.26 -10.80
CA ILE A 63 13.40 -6.53 -11.23
C ILE A 63 13.49 -6.00 -12.66
N LEU A 64 14.07 -4.82 -12.84
CA LEU A 64 14.54 -4.43 -14.16
C LEU A 64 15.69 -5.37 -14.51
N HIS A 65 15.51 -6.24 -15.52
CA HIS A 65 16.62 -6.94 -16.14
C HIS A 65 17.60 -5.87 -16.65
N ARG A 66 18.67 -5.62 -15.90
CA ARG A 66 19.88 -5.03 -16.47
C ARG A 66 20.43 -6.09 -17.41
N ALA A 67 20.04 -6.00 -18.68
CA ALA A 67 20.78 -6.61 -19.76
C ALA A 67 22.22 -6.08 -19.65
N ALA A 68 23.13 -6.98 -19.31
CA ALA A 68 24.57 -6.81 -19.49
C ALA A 68 24.95 -7.47 -20.81
#